data_AF-A0A1G2DY20-F1
#
_entry.id   AF-A0A1G2DY20-F1
#
_cell.length_a   1.000
_cell.length_b   1.000
_cell.length_c   1.000
_cell.angle_alpha   90.00
_cell.angle_beta   90.00
_cell.angle_gamma   90.00
#
_symmetry.space_group_name_H-M   'P 1'
#
loop_
_entity.id
_entity.type
_entity.pdbx_description
1 polymer ?
#
loop_
_entity_poly.entity_id
_entity_poly.type
_entity_poly.pdbx_seq_one_letter_code
_entity_poly.pdbx_strand_id
1 'polypeptide(L)'
;MTATASVSGFPTDRFLFLGFPPVKNKRKKFFEEVVESKYPVIIFESPYRILKTLAELKNTDKDLKIVVCRELTKKFETIYRGNIEKVIKDLQNDKIKGEFTIIIQP
;
A
#
# COMPACT_ATOMS: atom_id res chain seq x y z
N MET A 1 5.28 8.81 -7.24
CA MET A 1 4.58 7.78 -8.04
C MET A 1 5.54 7.00 -8.95
N THR A 2 6.19 7.62 -9.94
CA THR A 2 7.15 6.92 -10.83
C THR A 2 8.36 6.38 -10.09
N ALA A 3 8.91 7.14 -9.14
CA ALA A 3 9.99 6.68 -8.25
C ALA A 3 9.57 5.41 -7.46
N THR A 4 8.41 5.46 -6.80
CA THR A 4 7.84 4.34 -6.05
C THR A 4 7.60 3.10 -6.91
N ALA A 5 7.05 3.26 -8.11
CA ALA A 5 6.87 2.15 -9.05
C ALA A 5 8.23 1.54 -9.46
N SER A 6 9.22 2.39 -9.78
CA SER A 6 10.55 1.94 -10.21
C SER A 6 11.31 1.14 -9.15
N VAL A 7 11.06 1.39 -7.85
CA VAL A 7 11.69 0.66 -6.73
C VAL A 7 10.83 -0.49 -6.20
N SER A 8 9.61 -0.65 -6.71
CA SER A 8 8.67 -1.68 -6.24
C SER A 8 9.09 -3.11 -6.56
N GLY A 9 9.96 -3.29 -7.57
CA GLY A 9 10.38 -4.61 -8.09
C GLY A 9 9.21 -5.52 -8.47
N PHE A 10 8.06 -4.96 -8.86
CA PHE A 10 6.97 -5.66 -9.51
C PHE A 10 7.00 -5.37 -11.03
N PRO A 11 6.36 -6.20 -11.87
CA PRO A 11 6.15 -5.86 -13.27
C PRO A 11 5.31 -4.57 -13.34
N THR A 12 5.96 -3.44 -13.61
CA THR A 12 5.31 -2.11 -13.66
C THR A 12 5.10 -1.63 -15.09
N ASP A 13 5.09 -2.55 -16.06
CA ASP A 13 4.73 -2.26 -17.45
C ASP A 13 3.30 -1.73 -17.57
N ARG A 14 2.40 -2.20 -16.68
CA ARG A 14 1.04 -1.67 -16.49
C ARG A 14 0.66 -1.70 -15.03
N PHE A 15 0.04 -0.63 -14.54
CA PHE A 15 -0.47 -0.54 -13.17
C PHE A 15 -1.72 0.33 -13.13
N LEU A 16 -2.53 0.15 -12.09
CA LEU A 16 -3.68 1.00 -11.79
C LEU A 16 -3.33 1.95 -10.67
N PHE A 17 -3.48 3.26 -10.89
CA PHE A 17 -3.38 4.25 -9.82
C PHE A 17 -4.79 4.68 -9.40
N LEU A 18 -5.16 4.40 -8.15
CA LEU A 18 -6.51 4.66 -7.63
C LEU A 18 -6.57 5.81 -6.62
N GLY A 19 -5.45 6.49 -6.34
CA GLY A 19 -5.41 7.58 -5.37
C GLY A 19 -5.69 7.11 -3.94
N PHE A 20 -6.54 7.83 -3.21
CA PHE A 20 -6.85 7.52 -1.81
C PHE A 20 -8.07 6.60 -1.68
N PRO A 21 -8.02 5.57 -0.81
CA PRO A 21 -9.18 4.73 -0.53
C PRO A 21 -10.36 5.55 0.03
N PRO A 22 -11.61 5.20 -0.33
CA PRO A 22 -12.81 5.84 0.23
C PRO A 22 -12.84 5.80 1.76
N VAL A 23 -13.35 6.87 2.39
CA VAL A 23 -13.34 7.00 3.86
C VAL A 23 -14.38 6.09 4.54
N LYS A 24 -15.55 5.90 3.91
CA LYS A 24 -16.69 5.16 4.48
C LYS A 24 -17.38 4.30 3.43
N ASN A 25 -18.30 4.90 2.68
CA ASN A 25 -19.11 4.20 1.69
C ASN A 25 -18.21 3.60 0.61
N LYS A 26 -18.51 2.36 0.21
CA LYS A 26 -17.79 1.60 -0.83
C LYS A 26 -16.36 1.19 -0.50
N ARG A 27 -15.84 1.45 0.72
CA ARG A 27 -14.46 1.11 1.09
C ARG A 27 -14.16 -0.40 1.03
N LYS A 28 -15.10 -1.25 1.47
CA LYS A 28 -14.97 -2.71 1.36
C LYS A 28 -14.87 -3.15 -0.10
N LYS A 29 -15.83 -2.71 -0.93
CA LYS A 29 -15.87 -2.98 -2.38
C LYS A 29 -14.61 -2.50 -3.09
N PHE A 30 -14.10 -1.34 -2.71
CA PHE A 30 -12.84 -0.81 -3.23
C PHE A 30 -11.67 -1.77 -2.99
N PHE A 31 -11.53 -2.33 -1.78
CA PHE A 31 -10.45 -3.28 -1.51
C PHE A 31 -10.66 -4.65 -2.14
N GLU A 32 -11.91 -5.09 -2.32
CA GLU A 32 -12.22 -6.28 -3.12
C GLU A 32 -11.73 -6.08 -4.57
N GLU A 33 -12.07 -4.95 -5.20
CA GLU A 33 -11.63 -4.61 -6.56
C GLU A 33 -10.10 -4.46 -6.67
N VAL A 34 -9.43 -3.97 -5.63
CA VAL A 34 -7.96 -3.86 -5.57
C VAL A 34 -7.30 -5.24 -5.63
N VAL A 35 -7.82 -6.20 -4.84
CA VAL A 35 -7.25 -7.56 -4.74
C VAL A 35 -7.61 -8.41 -5.95
N GLU A 36 -8.74 -8.16 -6.61
CA GLU A 36 -9.14 -8.85 -7.84
C GLU A 36 -8.50 -8.23 -9.12
N SER A 37 -7.72 -7.17 -8.98
CA SER A 37 -7.11 -6.47 -10.11
C SER A 37 -6.17 -7.37 -10.90
N LYS A 38 -6.18 -7.23 -12.23
CA LYS A 38 -5.23 -7.92 -13.12
C LYS A 38 -3.83 -7.28 -13.12
N TYR A 39 -3.70 -6.07 -12.61
CA TYR A 39 -2.47 -5.28 -12.62
C TYR A 39 -2.13 -4.83 -11.20
N PRO A 40 -0.85 -4.57 -10.90
CA PRO A 40 -0.45 -3.94 -9.65
C PRO A 40 -1.24 -2.65 -9.40
N VAL A 41 -1.65 -2.44 -8.16
CA VAL A 41 -2.47 -1.29 -7.78
C VAL A 41 -1.67 -0.38 -6.87
N ILE A 42 -1.69 0.92 -7.18
CA ILE A 42 -1.03 1.95 -6.39
C ILE A 42 -2.08 2.83 -5.74
N ILE A 43 -2.00 2.96 -4.41
CA ILE A 43 -2.84 3.85 -3.62
C ILE A 43 -2.00 4.74 -2.70
N PHE A 44 -2.54 5.89 -2.34
CA PHE A 44 -1.99 6.75 -1.29
C PHE A 44 -2.73 6.53 0.02
N GLU A 45 -2.04 6.73 1.13
CA GLU A 45 -2.65 6.65 2.45
C GLU A 45 -2.03 7.63 3.46
N SER A 46 -2.88 8.14 4.35
CA SER A 46 -2.48 9.01 5.43
C SER A 46 -1.87 8.21 6.60
N PRO A 47 -0.98 8.82 7.41
CA PRO A 47 -0.36 8.14 8.53
C PRO A 47 -1.40 7.69 9.57
N TYR A 48 -2.53 8.38 9.65
CA TYR A 48 -3.62 8.07 10.59
C TYR A 48 -4.43 6.83 10.18
N ARG A 49 -4.34 6.39 8.93
CA ARG A 49 -5.16 5.31 8.38
C ARG A 49 -4.37 4.11 7.90
N ILE A 50 -3.05 4.22 7.72
CA ILE A 50 -2.22 3.17 7.11
C ILE A 50 -2.41 1.78 7.75
N LEU A 51 -2.33 1.67 9.08
CA LEU A 51 -2.51 0.36 9.75
C LEU A 51 -3.92 -0.20 9.55
N LYS A 52 -4.94 0.65 9.57
CA LYS A 52 -6.32 0.23 9.32
C LYS A 52 -6.48 -0.27 7.88
N THR A 53 -5.95 0.46 6.91
CA THR A 53 -5.94 0.08 5.49
C THR A 53 -5.24 -1.25 5.26
N LEU A 54 -4.06 -1.46 5.86
CA LEU A 54 -3.33 -2.72 5.74
C LEU A 54 -4.07 -3.89 6.42
N ALA A 55 -4.73 -3.66 7.56
CA ALA A 55 -5.54 -4.68 8.20
C ALA A 55 -6.77 -5.06 7.36
N GLU A 56 -7.44 -4.08 6.73
CA GLU A 56 -8.57 -4.32 5.83
C GLU A 56 -8.14 -5.10 4.57
N LEU A 57 -7.02 -4.74 3.95
CA LEU A 57 -6.44 -5.48 2.83
C LEU A 57 -6.09 -6.92 3.23
N LYS A 58 -5.46 -7.12 4.40
CA LYS A 58 -5.11 -8.45 4.93
C LYS A 58 -6.35 -9.33 5.15
N ASN A 59 -7.47 -8.72 5.53
CA ASN A 59 -8.73 -9.44 5.74
C ASN A 59 -9.35 -9.90 4.42
N THR A 60 -9.08 -9.19 3.31
CA THR A 60 -9.50 -9.61 1.97
C THR A 60 -8.61 -10.74 1.44
N ASP A 61 -7.29 -10.60 1.57
CA ASP A 61 -6.33 -11.65 1.21
C ASP A 61 -5.08 -11.58 2.13
N LYS A 62 -4.77 -12.71 2.77
CA LYS A 62 -3.70 -12.84 3.77
C LYS A 62 -2.32 -13.03 3.12
N ASP A 63 -2.27 -13.49 1.88
CA ASP A 63 -1.03 -13.81 1.18
C ASP A 63 -0.52 -12.66 0.30
N LEU A 64 -1.24 -11.52 0.31
CA LEU A 64 -0.89 -10.31 -0.42
C LEU A 64 0.56 -9.89 -0.25
N LYS A 65 1.23 -9.69 -1.37
CA LYS A 65 2.55 -9.07 -1.44
C LYS A 65 2.38 -7.58 -1.67
N ILE A 66 2.98 -6.78 -0.79
CA ILE A 66 2.88 -5.33 -0.86
C ILE A 66 4.24 -4.66 -0.70
N VAL A 67 4.32 -3.45 -1.23
CA VAL A 67 5.39 -2.49 -0.96
C VAL A 67 4.75 -1.23 -0.39
N VAL A 68 5.21 -0.78 0.76
CA VAL A 68 4.79 0.49 1.37
C VAL A 68 5.99 1.41 1.40
N CYS A 69 5.87 2.56 0.74
CA CYS A 69 6.86 3.62 0.79
C CYS A 69 6.34 4.73 1.69
N ARG A 70 7.17 5.16 2.65
CA ARG A 70 6.93 6.30 3.54
C ARG A 70 7.80 7.47 3.11
N GLU A 71 7.18 8.57 2.74
CA GLU A 71 7.88 9.83 2.42
C GLU A 71 7.77 10.77 3.62
N LEU A 72 8.89 11.03 4.30
CA LEU A 72 8.97 11.95 5.44
C LEU A 72 9.51 13.33 5.02
N THR A 73 10.52 13.35 4.15
CA THR A 73 11.11 14.52 3.47
C THR A 73 11.83 14.03 2.20
N LYS A 74 12.22 14.91 1.27
CA LYS A 74 12.98 14.55 0.04
C LYS A 74 14.29 13.76 0.27
N LYS A 75 14.80 13.65 1.50
CA LYS A 75 16.03 12.90 1.86
C LYS A 75 15.79 11.62 2.66
N PHE A 76 14.59 11.39 3.20
CA PHE A 76 14.31 10.26 4.08
C PHE A 76 13.08 9.51 3.59
N GLU A 77 13.32 8.59 2.65
CA GLU A 77 12.34 7.60 2.20
C GLU A 77 12.59 6.27 2.95
N THR A 78 11.53 5.63 3.43
CA THR A 78 11.58 4.28 3.99
C THR A 78 10.72 3.35 3.15
N ILE A 79 11.23 2.17 2.82
CA ILE A 79 10.52 1.17 2.01
C ILE A 79 10.33 -0.08 2.86
N TYR A 80 9.07 -0.50 3.03
CA TYR A 80 8.70 -1.77 3.62
C TYR A 80 8.20 -2.70 2.52
N ARG A 81 8.68 -3.94 2.48
CA ARG A 81 8.33 -4.91 1.43
C ARG A 81 8.15 -6.30 2.02
N GLY A 82 7.17 -7.02 1.48
CA GLY A 82 6.98 -8.44 1.74
C GLY A 82 5.51 -8.83 1.74
N ASN A 83 5.21 -9.95 2.40
CA ASN A 83 3.84 -10.31 2.75
C ASN A 83 3.24 -9.23 3.67
N ILE A 84 1.94 -8.97 3.51
CA ILE A 84 1.21 -7.94 4.24
C ILE A 84 1.35 -8.05 5.77
N GLU A 85 1.43 -9.26 6.32
CA GLU A 85 1.64 -9.45 7.75
C GLU A 85 3.01 -8.97 8.21
N LYS A 86 4.06 -9.27 7.45
CA LYS A 86 5.42 -8.79 7.76
C LYS A 86 5.46 -7.26 7.69
N VAL A 87 4.86 -6.67 6.65
CA VAL A 87 4.86 -5.22 6.47
C VAL A 87 4.09 -4.52 7.59
N ILE A 88 2.95 -5.07 8.05
CA ILE A 88 2.22 -4.54 9.21
C ILE A 88 3.10 -4.55 10.47
N LYS A 89 3.81 -5.66 10.75
CA LYS A 89 4.72 -5.76 11.91
C LYS A 89 5.86 -4.75 11.82
N ASP A 90 6.51 -4.66 10.65
CA ASP A 90 7.61 -3.72 10.42
C ASP A 90 7.15 -2.25 10.62
N LEU A 91 5.95 -1.90 10.15
CA LEU A 91 5.35 -0.57 10.35
C LEU A 91 4.97 -0.27 11.80
N GLN A 92 4.46 -1.26 12.54
CA GLN A 92 4.11 -1.10 13.96
C GLN A 92 5.33 -0.86 14.85
N ASN A 93 6.50 -1.36 14.45
CA ASN A 93 7.77 -1.17 15.15
C ASN A 93 8.46 0.17 14.82
N ASP A 94 7.89 0.98 13.92
CA ASP A 94 8.43 2.28 13.49
C ASP A 94 7.44 3.42 13.79
N LYS A 95 7.90 4.66 13.74
CA LYS A 95 7.10 5.86 13.96
C LYS A 95 6.24 6.19 12.74
N ILE A 96 4.93 6.01 12.86
CA ILE A 96 3.99 6.27 11.76
C ILE A 96 3.78 7.78 11.56
N LYS A 97 4.47 8.35 10.57
CA LYS A 97 4.42 9.76 10.16
C LYS A 97 4.67 9.89 8.66
N GLY A 98 4.39 11.06 8.10
CA GLY A 98 4.59 11.34 6.67
C GLY A 98 3.46 10.79 5.82
N GLU A 99 3.70 10.74 4.50
CA GLU A 99 2.74 10.25 3.52
C GLU A 99 3.13 8.85 3.06
N PHE A 100 2.14 7.99 2.84
CA PHE A 100 2.37 6.61 2.42
C PHE A 100 1.89 6.38 1.00
N THR A 101 2.73 5.72 0.20
CA THR A 101 2.31 5.09 -1.06
C THR A 101 2.35 3.58 -0.87
N ILE A 102 1.26 2.91 -1.22
CA ILE A 102 1.13 1.46 -1.12
C ILE A 102 1.00 0.91 -2.53
N ILE A 103 1.83 -0.07 -2.84
CA ILE A 103 1.76 -0.85 -4.07
C ILE A 103 1.33 -2.26 -3.67
N ILE A 104 0.19 -2.68 -4.21
CA ILE A 104 -0.41 -3.99 -3.99
C ILE A 104 -0.14 -4.81 -5.24
N GLN A 105 0.42 -6.00 -5.06
CA GLN A 105 0.50 -7.02 -6.10
C GLN A 105 -0.62 -8.04 -5.84
N PRO A 106 -1.68 -8.02 -6.67
CA PRO A 106 -2.67 -9.10 -6.75
C PRO A 106 -2.00 -10.43 -7.09
#